data_AF-A0A7W6ZEY2-F1
#
_entry.id   AF-A0A7W6ZEY2-F1
#
_cell.length_a   1.000
_cell.length_b   1.000
_cell.length_c   1.000
_cell.angle_alpha   90.00
_cell.angle_beta   90.00
_cell.angle_gamma   90.00
#
_symmetry.space_group_name_H-M   'P 1'
#
loop_
_entity.id
_entity.type
_entity.pdbx_description
1 polymer ?
#
loop_
_entity_poly.entity_id
_entity_poly.type
_entity_poly.pdbx_seq_one_letter_code
_entity_poly.pdbx_strand_id
1 'polypeptide(L)'
;MTKTANASALPSAARTFYEANAVAEDIKSQLEETAMFLISVSRRSTEETFKLGEHLERAAELLPDGTLEKWAVERCGYTARHVRTQRAVFRNLDAYRDILVELAVGPTVLGKLSAAEPEQIEQAIGFAAQNGKLRVQDVAAIMAGSKNETEARPQIDPYDIGGLDGLKAIIAIKVRDGIKSFVGHLEEIRAHVSEALPKKNIVKKTLAEKTHLTARLAHKELESLAQFVRPYPTAAYVISNSALPSKTGWAAVSALLYKMGSETTWPDKGELRTWLETEVVPILEWATSKSSAPAWPGAETSEAPSASVPVEVGADEPAPADVSGSPDSVLTPIPSVEERMESIAAAFGATATIEAPKSKLTLGDDVPSVAEALAKPEKRPTRAELVGRIKSESGIVTKSATPPNAAV
;
A
#
# COMPACT_ATOMS: atom_id res chain seq x y z
N MET A 1 25.26 0.88 -49.15
CA MET A 1 25.30 2.33 -48.91
C MET A 1 24.01 2.95 -49.40
N THR A 2 23.03 3.12 -48.52
CA THR A 2 21.78 3.83 -48.80
C THR A 2 21.54 4.76 -47.62
N LYS A 3 21.94 6.02 -47.84
CA LYS A 3 21.81 7.12 -46.88
C LYS A 3 20.36 7.61 -46.95
N THR A 4 19.52 7.11 -46.07
CA THR A 4 18.15 7.62 -45.88
C THR A 4 18.24 9.02 -45.27
N ALA A 5 17.88 10.00 -46.09
CA ALA A 5 17.58 11.34 -45.65
C ALA A 5 16.28 11.32 -44.83
N ASN A 6 16.37 11.69 -43.57
CA ASN A 6 15.26 12.25 -42.78
C ASN A 6 15.87 13.13 -41.68
N ALA A 7 16.43 14.26 -42.11
CA ALA A 7 16.81 15.33 -41.21
C ALA A 7 15.68 16.36 -41.17
N SER A 8 15.08 16.50 -39.98
CA SER A 8 14.53 17.74 -39.41
C SER A 8 13.65 18.61 -40.31
N ALA A 9 12.33 18.41 -40.23
CA ALA A 9 11.35 19.42 -40.61
C ALA A 9 10.41 19.72 -39.43
N LEU A 10 10.85 20.59 -38.50
CA LEU A 10 9.95 21.50 -37.78
C LEU A 10 10.63 22.87 -37.49
N PRO A 11 11.01 23.69 -38.51
CA PRO A 11 11.50 25.06 -38.29
C PRO A 11 10.37 26.11 -38.23
N SER A 12 9.09 25.72 -38.12
CA SER A 12 7.98 26.64 -38.42
C SER A 12 7.22 27.22 -37.22
N ALA A 13 7.16 26.54 -36.07
CA ALA A 13 6.20 26.91 -35.02
C ALA A 13 6.63 28.11 -34.15
N ALA A 14 7.93 28.37 -33.93
CA ALA A 14 8.42 29.55 -33.17
C ALA A 14 9.04 30.62 -34.06
N ARG A 15 8.99 30.53 -35.38
CA ARG A 15 9.50 31.64 -36.21
C ARG A 15 8.80 32.95 -35.85
N THR A 16 7.49 32.90 -35.73
CA THR A 16 6.65 33.99 -35.22
C THR A 16 7.01 34.41 -33.80
N PHE A 17 7.34 33.47 -32.91
CA PHE A 17 7.76 33.79 -31.54
C PHE A 17 9.13 34.46 -31.49
N TYR A 18 10.13 33.94 -32.19
CA TYR A 18 11.48 34.47 -32.21
C TYR A 18 11.55 35.84 -32.89
N GLU A 19 10.75 36.05 -33.94
CA GLU A 19 10.61 37.35 -34.61
C GLU A 19 9.90 38.37 -33.69
N ALA A 20 8.84 37.97 -32.99
CA ALA A 20 8.10 38.86 -32.08
C ALA A 20 8.88 39.26 -30.82
N ASN A 21 9.85 38.43 -30.39
CA ASN A 21 10.64 38.67 -29.17
C ASN A 21 12.10 39.08 -29.47
N ALA A 22 12.42 39.41 -30.72
CA ALA A 22 13.74 39.89 -31.15
C ALA A 22 14.93 39.01 -30.69
N VAL A 23 14.75 37.68 -30.71
CA VAL A 23 15.79 36.73 -30.28
C VAL A 23 16.92 36.67 -31.32
N ALA A 24 18.17 36.81 -30.89
CA ALA A 24 19.34 36.80 -31.76
C ALA A 24 19.56 35.42 -32.42
N GLU A 25 20.08 35.40 -33.66
CA GLU A 25 20.16 34.19 -34.50
C GLU A 25 21.12 33.12 -33.92
N ASP A 26 22.14 33.55 -33.19
CA ASP A 26 23.08 32.71 -32.45
C ASP A 26 22.43 31.99 -31.25
N ILE A 27 21.45 32.63 -30.60
CA ILE A 27 20.67 32.07 -29.49
C ILE A 27 19.62 31.07 -30.00
N LYS A 28 19.06 31.30 -31.21
CA LYS A 28 18.05 30.41 -31.81
C LYS A 28 18.55 28.98 -31.97
N SER A 29 19.81 28.79 -32.37
CA SER A 29 20.38 27.45 -32.53
C SER A 29 20.44 26.68 -31.21
N GLN A 30 20.79 27.34 -30.10
CA GLN A 30 20.86 26.73 -28.77
C GLN A 30 19.47 26.41 -28.21
N LEU A 31 18.49 27.27 -28.48
CA LEU A 31 17.10 27.04 -28.12
C LEU A 31 16.49 25.87 -28.92
N GLU A 32 16.81 25.74 -30.20
CA GLU A 32 16.35 24.62 -31.01
C GLU A 32 17.00 23.29 -30.62
N GLU A 33 18.28 23.27 -30.25
CA GLU A 33 18.94 22.10 -29.67
C GLU A 33 18.28 21.68 -28.34
N THR A 34 17.97 22.67 -27.49
CA THR A 34 17.24 22.44 -26.24
C THR A 34 15.83 21.92 -26.52
N ALA A 35 15.11 22.47 -27.49
CA ALA A 35 13.77 22.00 -27.87
C ALA A 35 13.81 20.56 -28.40
N MET A 36 14.81 20.20 -29.22
CA MET A 36 14.99 18.82 -29.69
C MET A 36 15.19 17.85 -28.52
N PHE A 37 16.01 18.22 -27.54
CA PHE A 37 16.19 17.44 -26.32
C PHE A 37 14.84 17.27 -25.60
N LEU A 38 14.15 18.36 -25.28
CA LEU A 38 12.87 18.32 -24.55
C LEU A 38 11.80 17.47 -25.25
N ILE A 39 11.71 17.53 -26.58
CA ILE A 39 10.74 16.74 -27.37
C ILE A 39 11.13 15.25 -27.40
N SER A 40 12.43 14.92 -27.40
CA SER A 40 12.92 13.55 -27.52
C SER A 40 12.78 12.70 -26.26
N VAL A 41 12.63 13.33 -25.09
CA VAL A 41 12.50 12.65 -23.79
C VAL A 41 11.13 11.95 -23.69
N SER A 42 11.12 10.64 -23.95
CA SER A 42 9.91 9.80 -24.01
C SER A 42 9.67 8.93 -22.76
N ARG A 43 10.72 8.64 -21.99
CA ARG A 43 10.66 8.02 -20.65
C ARG A 43 11.19 9.02 -19.64
N ARG A 44 10.62 9.04 -18.43
CA ARG A 44 10.96 10.02 -17.38
C ARG A 44 11.41 9.30 -16.13
N SER A 45 12.67 8.92 -16.10
CA SER A 45 13.40 8.58 -14.89
C SER A 45 13.57 9.81 -13.99
N THR A 46 13.95 9.59 -12.73
CA THR A 46 14.30 10.66 -11.79
C THR A 46 15.39 11.56 -12.39
N GLU A 47 16.42 10.96 -12.97
CA GLU A 47 17.55 11.69 -13.57
C GLU A 47 17.13 12.53 -14.79
N GLU A 48 16.29 11.98 -15.65
CA GLU A 48 15.74 12.70 -16.81
C GLU A 48 14.86 13.88 -16.38
N THR A 49 14.16 13.78 -15.24
CA THR A 49 13.35 14.88 -14.68
C THR A 49 14.23 16.06 -14.25
N PHE A 50 15.39 15.80 -13.63
CA PHE A 50 16.36 16.84 -13.31
C PHE A 50 16.98 17.47 -14.55
N LYS A 51 17.41 16.66 -15.54
CA LYS A 51 17.93 17.17 -16.81
C LYS A 51 16.91 18.04 -17.54
N LEU A 52 15.63 17.66 -17.51
CA LEU A 52 14.55 18.44 -18.10
C LEU A 52 14.43 19.83 -17.45
N GLY A 53 14.45 19.89 -16.11
CA GLY A 53 14.43 21.15 -15.37
C GLY A 53 15.65 22.02 -15.64
N GLU A 54 16.85 21.43 -15.71
CA GLU A 54 18.10 22.11 -16.03
C GLU A 54 18.07 22.74 -17.43
N HIS A 55 17.64 21.97 -18.45
CA HIS A 55 17.51 22.47 -19.82
C HIS A 55 16.48 23.62 -19.93
N LEU A 56 15.41 23.56 -19.14
CA LEU A 56 14.44 24.66 -19.07
C LEU A 56 14.98 25.90 -18.35
N GLU A 57 15.88 25.76 -17.37
CA GLU A 57 16.58 26.91 -16.78
C GLU A 57 17.56 27.56 -17.75
N ARG A 58 18.38 26.76 -18.44
CA ARG A 58 19.30 27.31 -19.45
C ARG A 58 18.53 28.03 -20.58
N ALA A 59 17.39 27.49 -21.01
CA ALA A 59 16.52 28.17 -21.97
C ALA A 59 15.94 29.48 -21.41
N ALA A 60 15.69 29.56 -20.09
CA ALA A 60 15.20 30.76 -19.44
C ALA A 60 16.22 31.90 -19.43
N GLU A 61 17.51 31.58 -19.30
CA GLU A 61 18.61 32.56 -19.33
C GLU A 61 18.82 33.18 -20.73
N LEU A 62 18.48 32.42 -21.76
CA LEU A 62 18.62 32.82 -23.16
C LEU A 62 17.42 33.60 -23.70
N LEU A 63 16.26 33.47 -23.05
CA LEU A 63 15.02 34.10 -23.47
C LEU A 63 14.73 35.37 -22.67
N PRO A 64 14.02 36.35 -23.24
CA PRO A 64 13.55 37.50 -22.48
C PRO A 64 12.66 37.09 -21.30
N ASP A 65 12.74 37.85 -20.20
CA ASP A 65 11.99 37.56 -18.97
C ASP A 65 10.49 37.33 -19.22
N GLY A 66 9.96 36.26 -18.63
CA GLY A 66 8.53 35.91 -18.72
C GLY A 66 8.07 35.35 -20.08
N THR A 67 8.99 35.05 -21.00
CA THR A 67 8.65 34.50 -22.32
C THR A 67 8.87 32.99 -22.44
N LEU A 68 9.60 32.37 -21.50
CA LEU A 68 9.93 30.94 -21.51
C LEU A 68 8.70 30.03 -21.58
N GLU A 69 7.66 30.26 -20.77
CA GLU A 69 6.51 29.35 -20.79
C GLU A 69 5.75 29.42 -22.11
N LYS A 70 5.69 30.60 -22.74
CA LYS A 70 5.09 30.77 -24.07
C LYS A 70 5.92 30.04 -25.13
N TRP A 71 7.23 30.20 -25.09
CA TRP A 71 8.16 29.47 -25.96
C TRP A 71 8.00 27.95 -25.80
N ALA A 72 8.01 27.43 -24.57
CA ALA A 72 7.91 26.01 -24.31
C ALA A 72 6.54 25.42 -24.70
N VAL A 73 5.45 26.19 -24.58
CA VAL A 73 4.12 25.83 -25.08
C VAL A 73 4.12 25.74 -26.60
N GLU A 74 4.59 26.79 -27.28
CA GLU A 74 4.56 26.89 -28.74
C GLU A 74 5.57 25.95 -29.42
N ARG A 75 6.69 25.62 -28.74
CA ARG A 75 7.76 24.80 -29.31
C ARG A 75 7.86 23.38 -28.86
N CYS A 76 7.71 23.14 -27.57
CA CYS A 76 7.89 21.83 -26.99
C CYS A 76 6.55 21.13 -26.73
N GLY A 77 5.41 21.83 -26.90
CA GLY A 77 4.08 21.28 -26.65
C GLY A 77 3.80 21.05 -25.15
N TYR A 78 4.57 21.68 -24.26
CA TYR A 78 4.37 21.57 -22.82
C TYR A 78 3.34 22.56 -22.31
N THR A 79 2.72 22.26 -21.17
CA THR A 79 1.89 23.25 -20.47
C THR A 79 2.76 24.17 -19.64
N ALA A 80 2.37 25.45 -19.51
CA ALA A 80 3.06 26.40 -18.66
C ALA A 80 3.20 25.91 -17.20
N ARG A 81 2.19 25.20 -16.69
CA ARG A 81 2.24 24.53 -15.38
C ARG A 81 3.36 23.50 -15.31
N HIS A 82 3.46 22.63 -16.32
CA HIS A 82 4.49 21.60 -16.36
C HIS A 82 5.90 22.23 -16.36
N VAL A 83 6.12 23.26 -17.18
CA VAL A 83 7.40 23.99 -17.25
C VAL A 83 7.79 24.55 -15.89
N ARG A 84 6.87 25.23 -15.18
CA ARG A 84 7.13 25.78 -13.85
C ARG A 84 7.48 24.70 -12.83
N THR A 85 6.75 23.59 -12.83
CA THR A 85 7.02 22.49 -11.90
C THR A 85 8.39 21.86 -12.14
N GLN A 86 8.78 21.62 -13.39
CA GLN A 86 10.07 21.01 -13.73
C GLN A 86 11.25 21.93 -13.38
N ARG A 87 11.10 23.23 -13.63
CA ARG A 87 12.05 24.26 -13.18
C ARG A 87 12.19 24.30 -11.67
N ALA A 88 11.07 24.25 -10.94
CA ALA A 88 11.09 24.21 -9.48
C ALA A 88 11.76 22.93 -8.94
N VAL A 89 11.58 21.79 -9.61
CA VAL A 89 12.28 20.54 -9.25
C VAL A 89 13.79 20.75 -9.32
N PHE A 90 14.30 21.32 -10.41
CA PHE A 90 15.73 21.60 -10.52
C PHE A 90 16.17 22.63 -9.45
N ARG A 91 15.56 23.81 -9.40
CA ARG A 91 15.98 24.88 -8.47
C ARG A 91 16.00 24.46 -6.99
N ASN A 92 14.98 23.71 -6.56
CA ASN A 92 14.76 23.46 -5.14
C ASN A 92 15.26 22.08 -4.69
N LEU A 93 15.37 21.10 -5.60
CA LEU A 93 15.76 19.73 -5.26
C LEU A 93 17.13 19.31 -5.79
N ASP A 94 17.82 20.13 -6.59
CA ASP A 94 19.13 19.75 -7.17
C ASP A 94 20.19 19.47 -6.11
N ALA A 95 20.17 20.17 -4.97
CA ALA A 95 21.02 19.88 -3.82
C ALA A 95 20.83 18.45 -3.26
N TYR A 96 19.67 17.84 -3.50
CA TYR A 96 19.30 16.49 -3.08
C TYR A 96 19.28 15.49 -4.24
N ARG A 97 19.74 15.89 -5.44
CA ARG A 97 19.61 15.13 -6.69
C ARG A 97 20.13 13.70 -6.57
N ASP A 98 21.35 13.53 -6.08
CA ASP A 98 22.01 12.23 -6.05
C ASP A 98 21.25 11.25 -5.14
N ILE A 99 20.78 11.73 -3.99
CA ILE A 99 19.99 10.94 -3.03
C ILE A 99 18.62 10.56 -3.64
N LEU A 100 17.95 11.51 -4.30
CA LEU A 100 16.64 11.27 -4.91
C LEU A 100 16.71 10.32 -6.11
N VAL A 101 17.84 10.33 -6.84
CA VAL A 101 18.13 9.39 -7.92
C VAL A 101 18.40 7.99 -7.37
N GLU A 102 19.19 7.87 -6.29
CA GLU A 102 19.45 6.59 -5.62
C GLU A 102 18.14 5.96 -5.09
N LEU A 103 17.26 6.78 -4.53
CA LEU A 103 15.94 6.36 -4.03
C LEU A 103 14.89 6.13 -5.15
N ALA A 104 15.26 6.32 -6.42
CA ALA A 104 14.40 6.16 -7.58
C ALA A 104 13.04 6.88 -7.46
N VAL A 105 13.06 8.11 -6.94
CA VAL A 105 11.83 8.88 -6.66
C VAL A 105 11.13 9.26 -7.96
N GLY A 106 9.84 8.94 -8.08
CA GLY A 106 9.08 9.15 -9.31
C GLY A 106 8.84 10.64 -9.64
N PRO A 107 8.68 11.02 -10.93
CA PRO A 107 8.52 12.41 -11.36
C PRO A 107 7.36 13.17 -10.70
N THR A 108 6.25 12.48 -10.43
CA THR A 108 5.07 13.05 -9.76
C THR A 108 5.38 13.44 -8.30
N VAL A 109 6.20 12.65 -7.62
CA VAL A 109 6.62 12.89 -6.23
C VAL A 109 7.62 14.04 -6.19
N LEU A 110 8.59 14.08 -7.11
CA LEU A 110 9.51 15.21 -7.28
C LEU A 110 8.74 16.53 -7.51
N GLY A 111 7.72 16.50 -8.37
CA GLY A 111 6.89 17.68 -8.64
C GLY A 111 6.04 18.15 -7.44
N LYS A 112 5.82 17.30 -6.43
CA LYS A 112 5.19 17.69 -5.16
C LYS A 112 6.22 18.23 -4.18
N LEU A 113 7.36 17.56 -4.08
CA LEU A 113 8.49 17.98 -3.23
C LEU A 113 9.10 19.31 -3.68
N SER A 114 8.98 19.69 -4.95
CA SER A 114 9.56 20.95 -5.44
C SER A 114 8.95 22.21 -4.81
N ALA A 115 7.81 22.10 -4.14
CA ALA A 115 7.20 23.19 -3.37
C ALA A 115 7.34 23.02 -1.84
N ALA A 116 8.10 22.01 -1.39
CA ALA A 116 8.32 21.73 0.02
C ALA A 116 9.51 22.53 0.57
N GLU A 117 9.49 22.79 1.87
CA GLU A 117 10.62 23.40 2.58
C GLU A 117 11.77 22.39 2.74
N PRO A 118 13.04 22.84 2.88
CA PRO A 118 14.20 21.96 3.02
C PRO A 118 14.05 20.88 4.11
N GLU A 119 13.49 21.25 5.26
CA GLU A 119 13.24 20.33 6.38
C GLU A 119 12.24 19.23 5.99
N GLN A 120 11.21 19.56 5.22
CA GLN A 120 10.21 18.60 4.74
C GLN A 120 10.82 17.66 3.69
N ILE A 121 11.75 18.15 2.87
CA ILE A 121 12.47 17.36 1.88
C ILE A 121 13.36 16.34 2.60
N GLU A 122 14.09 16.75 3.63
CA GLU A 122 14.92 15.86 4.45
C GLU A 122 14.09 14.81 5.20
N GLN A 123 12.95 15.20 5.76
CA GLN A 123 12.00 14.25 6.37
C GLN A 123 11.48 13.23 5.35
N ALA A 124 11.14 13.66 4.14
CA ALA A 124 10.68 12.78 3.07
C ALA A 124 11.78 11.81 2.61
N ILE A 125 13.03 12.28 2.51
CA ILE A 125 14.20 11.45 2.21
C ILE A 125 14.42 10.43 3.33
N GLY A 126 14.37 10.84 4.60
CA GLY A 126 14.51 9.94 5.74
C GLY A 126 13.42 8.87 5.78
N PHE A 127 12.17 9.24 5.49
CA PHE A 127 11.06 8.29 5.37
C PHE A 127 11.28 7.29 4.23
N ALA A 128 11.73 7.78 3.07
CA ALA A 128 12.01 6.93 1.91
C ALA A 128 13.17 5.95 2.15
N ALA A 129 14.23 6.38 2.85
CA ALA A 129 15.36 5.53 3.19
C ALA A 129 14.97 4.37 4.14
N GLN A 130 14.02 4.61 5.04
CA GLN A 130 13.54 3.59 5.99
C GLN A 130 12.51 2.64 5.38
N ASN A 131 11.66 3.13 4.48
CA ASN A 131 10.52 2.37 3.94
C ASN A 131 10.71 1.92 2.47
N GLY A 132 11.83 2.29 1.86
CA GLY A 132 12.27 1.88 0.52
C GLY A 132 11.65 2.64 -0.65
N LYS A 133 10.42 3.16 -0.53
CA LYS A 133 9.77 3.96 -1.59
C LYS A 133 8.95 5.10 -1.01
N LEU A 134 8.95 6.23 -1.71
CA LEU A 134 8.17 7.42 -1.36
C LEU A 134 6.93 7.51 -2.26
N ARG A 135 5.73 7.48 -1.68
CA ARG A 135 4.47 7.67 -2.43
C ARG A 135 4.00 9.12 -2.32
N VAL A 136 3.12 9.52 -3.25
CA VAL A 136 2.51 10.87 -3.26
C VAL A 136 1.75 11.16 -1.97
N GLN A 137 1.11 10.14 -1.37
CA GLN A 137 0.38 10.26 -0.11
C GLN A 137 1.31 10.52 1.08
N ASP A 138 2.47 9.86 1.11
CA ASP A 138 3.46 10.04 2.18
C ASP A 138 4.01 11.47 2.18
N VAL A 139 4.33 11.99 0.99
CA VAL A 139 4.76 13.40 0.84
C VAL A 139 3.66 14.37 1.23
N ALA A 140 2.41 14.09 0.85
CA ALA A 140 1.29 14.94 1.24
C ALA A 140 1.09 14.97 2.77
N ALA A 141 1.28 13.83 3.45
CA ALA A 141 1.20 13.76 4.90
C ALA A 141 2.34 14.54 5.59
N ILE A 142 3.57 14.43 5.09
CA ILE A 142 4.74 15.17 5.61
C ILE A 142 4.55 16.68 5.42
N MET A 143 4.13 17.11 4.23
CA MET A 143 3.85 18.52 3.93
C MET A 143 2.67 19.07 4.74
N ALA A 144 1.66 18.24 5.07
CA ALA A 144 0.53 18.65 5.90
C ALA A 144 0.88 18.71 7.40
N GLY A 145 1.78 17.86 7.87
CA GLY A 145 2.22 17.79 9.27
C GLY A 145 3.01 19.01 9.73
N SER A 146 3.85 19.58 8.87
CA SER A 146 4.71 20.72 9.21
C SER A 146 3.96 22.05 9.38
N LYS A 147 2.69 22.16 8.94
CA LYS A 147 1.83 23.33 9.23
C LYS A 147 1.14 23.27 10.59
N ASN A 148 1.22 22.15 11.30
CA ASN A 148 0.54 21.90 12.58
C ASN A 148 1.51 21.66 13.75
N GLU A 149 2.80 21.94 13.58
CA GLU A 149 3.80 21.71 14.65
C GLU A 149 3.70 22.69 15.85
N THR A 150 2.71 23.59 15.88
CA THR A 150 2.50 24.51 17.00
C THR A 150 1.37 24.10 17.97
N GLU A 151 0.67 22.99 17.74
CA GLU A 151 -0.17 22.40 18.78
C GLU A 151 0.24 20.94 18.98
N ALA A 152 1.13 20.72 19.95
CA ALA A 152 1.32 19.42 20.56
C ALA A 152 0.00 18.99 21.21
N ARG A 153 -0.90 18.45 20.38
CA ARG A 153 -2.02 17.64 20.86
C ARG A 153 -1.41 16.61 21.80
N PRO A 154 -2.00 16.37 22.97
CA PRO A 154 -1.50 15.34 23.88
C PRO A 154 -1.32 14.07 23.05
N GLN A 155 -0.14 13.45 23.17
CA GLN A 155 0.16 12.19 22.52
C GLN A 155 -0.73 11.12 23.15
N ILE A 156 -1.97 11.03 22.67
CA ILE A 156 -2.94 10.04 23.09
C ILE A 156 -2.40 8.69 22.62
N ASP A 157 -2.35 7.72 23.55
CA ASP A 157 -1.94 6.37 23.22
C ASP A 157 -2.81 5.84 22.06
N PRO A 158 -2.24 5.36 20.94
CA PRO A 158 -2.99 4.77 19.86
C PRO A 158 -3.99 3.69 20.29
N TYR A 159 -3.75 2.99 21.42
CA TYR A 159 -4.67 2.01 21.99
C TYR A 159 -5.90 2.62 22.70
N ASP A 160 -5.83 3.91 23.08
CA ASP A 160 -6.91 4.65 23.71
C ASP A 160 -7.77 5.44 22.70
N ILE A 161 -7.41 5.42 21.42
CA ILE A 161 -8.18 6.06 20.35
C ILE A 161 -9.30 5.12 19.89
N GLY A 162 -10.54 5.53 20.10
CA GLY A 162 -11.72 4.82 19.62
C GLY A 162 -12.00 5.01 18.13
N GLY A 163 -12.89 4.18 17.58
CA GLY A 163 -13.36 4.30 16.21
C GLY A 163 -12.44 3.70 15.15
N LEU A 164 -12.80 3.89 13.88
CA LEU A 164 -12.11 3.25 12.75
C LEU A 164 -10.65 3.71 12.62
N ASP A 165 -10.36 4.97 12.92
CA ASP A 165 -9.01 5.52 12.78
C ASP A 165 -8.07 5.03 13.88
N GLY A 166 -8.56 4.89 15.11
CA GLY A 166 -7.83 4.22 16.19
C GLY A 166 -7.54 2.75 15.87
N LEU A 167 -8.55 2.03 15.34
CA LEU A 167 -8.38 0.65 14.88
C LEU A 167 -7.30 0.54 13.78
N LYS A 168 -7.33 1.44 12.78
CA LYS A 168 -6.29 1.49 11.73
C LYS A 168 -4.90 1.77 12.32
N ALA A 169 -4.79 2.65 13.32
CA ALA A 169 -3.53 2.98 13.97
C ALA A 169 -2.93 1.76 14.68
N ILE A 170 -3.72 1.02 15.47
CA ILE A 170 -3.22 -0.18 16.16
C ILE A 170 -2.94 -1.34 15.20
N ILE A 171 -3.67 -1.45 14.07
CA ILE A 171 -3.35 -2.41 13.00
C ILE A 171 -2.00 -2.08 12.39
N ALA A 172 -1.73 -0.80 12.09
CA ALA A 172 -0.45 -0.38 11.53
C ALA A 172 0.73 -0.69 12.47
N ILE A 173 0.55 -0.46 13.77
CA ILE A 173 1.54 -0.83 14.80
C ILE A 173 1.73 -2.35 14.81
N LYS A 174 0.65 -3.14 14.91
CA LYS A 174 0.70 -4.61 14.90
C LYS A 174 1.42 -5.16 13.67
N VAL A 175 1.13 -4.63 12.48
CA VAL A 175 1.76 -5.08 11.23
C VAL A 175 3.25 -4.75 11.23
N ARG A 176 3.62 -3.51 11.58
CA ARG A 176 5.02 -3.08 11.63
C ARG A 176 5.84 -3.93 12.61
N ASP A 177 5.39 -4.02 13.85
CA ASP A 177 6.11 -4.72 14.91
C ASP A 177 6.05 -6.24 14.71
N GLY A 178 4.92 -6.75 14.21
CA GLY A 178 4.74 -8.16 13.88
C GLY A 178 5.66 -8.62 12.75
N ILE A 179 5.81 -7.83 11.68
CA ILE A 179 6.78 -8.15 10.60
C ILE A 179 8.20 -8.19 11.16
N LYS A 180 8.58 -7.20 11.99
CA LYS A 180 9.91 -7.14 12.60
C LYS A 180 10.19 -8.37 13.48
N SER A 181 9.23 -8.74 14.34
CA SER A 181 9.32 -9.93 15.20
C SER A 181 9.43 -11.21 14.38
N PHE A 182 8.53 -11.38 13.40
CA PHE A 182 8.50 -12.54 12.53
C PHE A 182 9.82 -12.74 11.78
N VAL A 183 10.34 -11.70 11.12
CA VAL A 183 11.62 -11.78 10.41
C VAL A 183 12.77 -12.09 11.37
N GLY A 184 12.79 -11.46 12.55
CA GLY A 184 13.79 -11.73 13.58
C GLY A 184 13.81 -13.20 14.02
N HIS A 185 12.64 -13.81 14.21
CA HIS A 185 12.55 -15.24 14.56
C HIS A 185 13.00 -16.15 13.41
N LEU A 186 12.72 -15.80 12.14
CA LEU A 186 13.24 -16.57 11.00
C LEU A 186 14.77 -16.51 10.94
N GLU A 187 15.36 -15.34 11.18
CA GLU A 187 16.82 -15.15 11.23
C GLU A 187 17.45 -15.91 12.40
N GLU A 188 16.82 -15.93 13.57
CA GLU A 188 17.26 -16.70 14.74
C GLU A 188 17.31 -18.20 14.45
N ILE A 189 16.23 -18.75 13.86
CA ILE A 189 16.18 -20.16 13.44
C ILE A 189 17.31 -20.43 12.44
N ARG A 190 17.47 -19.57 11.42
CA ARG A 190 18.52 -19.70 10.41
C ARG A 190 19.92 -19.65 11.03
N ALA A 191 20.15 -18.82 12.04
CA ALA A 191 21.43 -18.74 12.74
C ALA A 191 21.75 -20.06 13.46
N HIS A 192 20.78 -20.65 14.18
CA HIS A 192 20.96 -21.94 14.84
C HIS A 192 21.20 -23.09 13.85
N VAL A 193 20.49 -23.09 12.71
CA VAL A 193 20.72 -24.06 11.64
C VAL A 193 22.12 -23.90 11.05
N SER A 194 22.54 -22.67 10.76
CA SER A 194 23.86 -22.36 10.20
C SER A 194 25.01 -22.70 11.16
N GLU A 195 24.80 -22.60 12.48
CA GLU A 195 25.76 -23.04 13.49
C GLU A 195 25.88 -24.58 13.55
N ALA A 196 24.78 -25.29 13.26
CA ALA A 196 24.73 -26.75 13.32
C ALA A 196 25.28 -27.43 12.06
N LEU A 197 25.05 -26.86 10.87
CA LEU A 197 25.41 -27.46 9.58
C LEU A 197 26.90 -27.81 9.43
N PRO A 198 27.88 -26.99 9.87
CA PRO A 198 29.30 -27.34 9.74
C PRO A 198 29.74 -28.54 10.61
N LYS A 199 28.95 -28.92 11.62
CA LYS A 199 29.31 -29.98 12.57
C LYS A 199 29.13 -31.35 11.91
N LYS A 200 30.16 -32.20 11.98
CA LYS A 200 30.14 -33.56 11.40
C LYS A 200 28.93 -34.40 11.87
N ASN A 201 28.53 -34.24 13.13
CA ASN A 201 27.35 -34.87 13.70
C ASN A 201 26.37 -33.79 14.17
N ILE A 202 25.20 -33.71 13.52
CA ILE A 202 24.11 -32.84 13.94
C ILE A 202 23.26 -33.61 14.97
N VAL A 203 23.18 -33.09 16.20
CA VAL A 203 22.34 -33.67 17.25
C VAL A 203 20.94 -33.10 17.12
N LYS A 204 20.02 -33.90 16.56
CA LYS A 204 18.61 -33.54 16.32
C LYS A 204 17.99 -32.85 17.53
N LYS A 205 18.01 -33.51 18.69
CA LYS A 205 17.44 -33.02 19.95
C LYS A 205 17.97 -31.65 20.39
N THR A 206 19.28 -31.41 20.28
CA THR A 206 19.88 -30.14 20.70
C THR A 206 19.52 -29.00 19.75
N LEU A 207 19.47 -29.26 18.43
CA LEU A 207 19.04 -28.25 17.47
C LEU A 207 17.55 -27.95 17.65
N ALA A 208 16.76 -29.00 17.82
CA ALA A 208 15.34 -28.96 18.13
C ALA A 208 15.02 -28.06 19.34
N GLU A 209 15.68 -28.29 20.47
CA GLU A 209 15.52 -27.50 21.70
C GLU A 209 15.76 -26.00 21.48
N LYS A 210 16.68 -25.63 20.58
CA LYS A 210 16.97 -24.24 20.23
C LYS A 210 15.94 -23.63 19.27
N THR A 211 15.36 -24.40 18.35
CA THR A 211 14.56 -23.84 17.25
C THR A 211 13.05 -24.04 17.36
N HIS A 212 12.56 -25.05 18.10
CA HIS A 212 11.15 -25.44 18.04
C HIS A 212 10.19 -24.38 18.58
N LEU A 213 10.52 -23.77 19.71
CA LEU A 213 9.66 -22.72 20.29
C LEU A 213 9.63 -21.50 19.39
N THR A 214 10.78 -21.06 18.90
CA THR A 214 10.91 -19.96 17.93
C THR A 214 10.14 -20.26 16.64
N ALA A 215 10.21 -21.49 16.12
CA ALA A 215 9.47 -21.90 14.93
C ALA A 215 7.95 -21.90 15.15
N ARG A 216 7.48 -22.36 16.32
CA ARG A 216 6.06 -22.30 16.69
C ARG A 216 5.57 -20.86 16.83
N LEU A 217 6.38 -19.99 17.42
CA LEU A 217 6.07 -18.58 17.57
C LEU A 217 5.98 -17.91 16.18
N ALA A 218 7.00 -18.07 15.34
CA ALA A 218 7.00 -17.55 13.97
C ALA A 218 5.82 -18.07 13.13
N HIS A 219 5.44 -19.35 13.30
CA HIS A 219 4.25 -19.90 12.66
C HIS A 219 2.99 -19.12 13.09
N LYS A 220 2.81 -18.89 14.39
CA LYS A 220 1.63 -18.17 14.92
C LYS A 220 1.63 -16.68 14.56
N GLU A 221 2.80 -16.06 14.46
CA GLU A 221 2.93 -14.70 13.94
C GLU A 221 2.49 -14.62 12.48
N LEU A 222 2.92 -15.56 11.64
CA LEU A 222 2.50 -15.63 10.24
C LEU A 222 0.98 -15.87 10.09
N GLU A 223 0.41 -16.77 10.89
CA GLU A 223 -1.05 -16.94 10.96
C GLU A 223 -1.76 -15.63 11.33
N SER A 224 -1.25 -14.91 12.32
CA SER A 224 -1.85 -13.65 12.77
C SER A 224 -1.69 -12.51 11.76
N LEU A 225 -0.65 -12.52 10.93
CA LEU A 225 -0.36 -11.44 9.98
C LEU A 225 -1.07 -11.64 8.63
N ALA A 226 -1.17 -12.88 8.16
CA ALA A 226 -1.52 -13.18 6.77
C ALA A 226 -2.76 -14.06 6.58
N GLN A 227 -3.31 -14.67 7.65
CA GLN A 227 -4.47 -15.57 7.52
C GLN A 227 -5.74 -14.94 8.09
N PHE A 228 -6.82 -15.02 7.32
CA PHE A 228 -8.14 -14.57 7.77
C PHE A 228 -8.75 -15.54 8.77
N VAL A 229 -9.58 -15.02 9.66
CA VAL A 229 -10.35 -15.84 10.59
C VAL A 229 -11.62 -16.35 9.90
N ARG A 230 -11.91 -17.65 10.03
CA ARG A 230 -13.12 -18.29 9.48
C ARG A 230 -13.67 -19.40 10.38
N PRO A 231 -14.98 -19.70 10.33
CA PRO A 231 -15.53 -20.91 10.94
C PRO A 231 -14.85 -22.17 10.40
N TYR A 232 -14.64 -23.17 11.25
CA TYR A 232 -14.06 -24.44 10.84
C TYR A 232 -15.07 -25.23 9.99
N PRO A 233 -14.67 -25.81 8.84
CA PRO A 233 -15.62 -26.41 7.89
C PRO A 233 -16.52 -27.50 8.45
N THR A 234 -16.03 -28.30 9.41
CA THR A 234 -16.77 -29.43 9.99
C THR A 234 -17.28 -29.16 11.39
N ALA A 235 -17.02 -27.97 11.95
CA ALA A 235 -17.42 -27.59 13.30
C ALA A 235 -17.58 -26.07 13.36
N ALA A 236 -18.75 -25.56 12.98
CA ALA A 236 -18.99 -24.12 12.83
C ALA A 236 -18.78 -23.30 14.12
N TYR A 237 -18.83 -23.94 15.30
CA TYR A 237 -18.54 -23.33 16.60
C TYR A 237 -17.04 -23.20 16.89
N VAL A 238 -16.17 -23.84 16.10
CA VAL A 238 -14.72 -23.69 16.17
C VAL A 238 -14.29 -22.61 15.18
N ILE A 239 -13.59 -21.60 15.67
CA ILE A 239 -13.01 -20.56 14.84
C ILE A 239 -11.56 -20.92 14.52
N SER A 240 -11.19 -20.82 13.25
CA SER A 240 -9.87 -21.22 12.73
C SER A 240 -9.33 -20.19 11.76
N ASN A 241 -8.01 -20.20 11.53
CA ASN A 241 -7.39 -19.39 10.50
C ASN A 241 -7.57 -20.05 9.12
N SER A 242 -7.73 -19.24 8.08
CA SER A 242 -7.78 -19.68 6.69
C SER A 242 -6.39 -20.14 6.26
N ALA A 243 -6.28 -21.31 5.66
CA ALA A 243 -5.01 -21.71 5.07
C ALA A 243 -4.59 -20.72 3.97
N LEU A 244 -3.29 -20.43 3.90
CA LEU A 244 -2.70 -19.75 2.75
C LEU A 244 -2.98 -20.58 1.47
N PRO A 245 -3.12 -19.94 0.29
CA PRO A 245 -3.36 -20.67 -0.94
C PRO A 245 -2.30 -21.75 -1.16
N SER A 246 -2.75 -22.97 -1.42
CA SER A 246 -1.87 -24.11 -1.66
C SER A 246 -0.92 -23.84 -2.82
N LYS A 247 0.29 -24.39 -2.77
CA LYS A 247 1.34 -24.22 -3.80
C LYS A 247 1.95 -22.81 -3.89
N THR A 248 1.69 -21.95 -2.91
CA THR A 248 2.42 -20.66 -2.78
C THR A 248 3.66 -20.82 -1.92
N GLY A 249 4.66 -19.96 -2.13
CA GLY A 249 5.88 -19.95 -1.32
C GLY A 249 5.61 -19.71 0.16
N TRP A 250 4.69 -18.79 0.48
CA TRP A 250 4.28 -18.54 1.87
C TRP A 250 3.54 -19.72 2.52
N ALA A 251 2.78 -20.51 1.75
CA ALA A 251 2.20 -21.76 2.28
C ALA A 251 3.30 -22.77 2.63
N ALA A 252 4.38 -22.85 1.84
CA ALA A 252 5.53 -23.70 2.13
C ALA A 252 6.34 -23.18 3.33
N VAL A 253 6.51 -21.87 3.50
CA VAL A 253 7.09 -21.28 4.73
C VAL A 253 6.28 -21.67 5.96
N SER A 254 4.95 -21.53 5.91
CA SER A 254 4.05 -21.92 7.00
C SER A 254 4.18 -23.42 7.34
N ALA A 255 4.19 -24.27 6.32
CA ALA A 255 4.36 -25.72 6.50
C ALA A 255 5.74 -26.08 7.08
N LEU A 256 6.81 -25.40 6.64
CA LEU A 256 8.14 -25.56 7.19
C LEU A 256 8.16 -25.19 8.67
N LEU A 257 7.65 -24.03 9.05
CA LEU A 257 7.62 -23.59 10.45
C LEU A 257 6.78 -24.53 11.34
N TYR A 258 5.69 -25.08 10.80
CA TYR A 258 4.91 -26.12 11.47
C TYR A 258 5.76 -27.37 11.74
N LYS A 259 6.43 -27.88 10.70
CA LYS A 259 7.31 -29.06 10.76
C LYS A 259 8.50 -28.81 11.68
N MET A 260 9.07 -27.62 11.67
CA MET A 260 10.15 -27.21 12.57
C MET A 260 9.69 -27.08 14.02
N GLY A 261 8.39 -26.87 14.27
CA GLY A 261 7.84 -26.73 15.62
C GLY A 261 7.76 -28.00 16.46
N SER A 262 8.05 -29.18 15.90
CA SER A 262 8.00 -30.46 16.61
C SER A 262 9.15 -31.39 16.24
N GLU A 263 9.79 -32.02 17.24
CA GLU A 263 10.89 -32.97 17.00
C GLU A 263 10.43 -34.20 16.20
N THR A 264 9.18 -34.59 16.45
CA THR A 264 8.58 -35.81 15.88
C THR A 264 8.32 -35.70 14.38
N THR A 265 8.27 -34.47 13.83
CA THR A 265 8.03 -34.22 12.41
C THR A 265 9.31 -34.05 11.60
N TRP A 266 10.47 -34.03 12.26
CA TRP A 266 11.77 -33.91 11.59
C TRP A 266 12.22 -35.26 11.03
N PRO A 267 12.95 -35.25 9.89
CA PRO A 267 13.55 -36.46 9.34
C PRO A 267 14.50 -37.16 10.32
N ASP A 268 14.83 -38.41 9.99
CA ASP A 268 15.80 -39.21 10.73
C ASP A 268 17.24 -38.71 10.49
N LYS A 269 18.17 -39.21 11.30
CA LYS A 269 19.58 -38.77 11.31
C LYS A 269 20.24 -38.80 9.92
N GLY A 270 19.90 -39.76 9.07
CA GLY A 270 20.46 -39.89 7.72
C GLY A 270 20.02 -38.79 6.74
N GLU A 271 18.82 -38.23 6.94
CA GLU A 271 18.20 -37.26 6.04
C GLU A 271 18.17 -35.84 6.63
N LEU A 272 18.43 -35.71 7.93
CA LEU A 272 18.37 -34.44 8.66
C LEU A 272 19.25 -33.37 8.02
N ARG A 273 20.50 -33.71 7.68
CA ARG A 273 21.42 -32.75 7.05
C ARG A 273 20.88 -32.28 5.70
N THR A 274 20.49 -33.22 4.85
CA THR A 274 19.94 -32.92 3.52
C THR A 274 18.72 -32.02 3.65
N TRP A 275 17.77 -32.34 4.54
CA TRP A 275 16.60 -31.51 4.78
C TRP A 275 16.94 -30.09 5.21
N LEU A 276 17.90 -29.92 6.12
CA LEU A 276 18.35 -28.60 6.56
C LEU A 276 18.97 -27.79 5.39
N GLU A 277 19.80 -28.43 4.57
CA GLU A 277 20.53 -27.78 3.46
C GLU A 277 19.64 -27.50 2.25
N THR A 278 18.74 -28.41 1.88
CA THR A 278 17.97 -28.33 0.64
C THR A 278 16.57 -27.75 0.81
N GLU A 279 15.99 -27.81 2.01
CA GLU A 279 14.63 -27.33 2.29
C GLU A 279 14.64 -26.16 3.27
N VAL A 280 15.21 -26.35 4.47
CA VAL A 280 15.10 -25.34 5.54
C VAL A 280 15.83 -24.05 5.20
N VAL A 281 17.13 -24.11 4.90
CA VAL A 281 17.93 -22.91 4.62
C VAL A 281 17.38 -22.13 3.42
N PRO A 282 17.11 -22.75 2.25
CA PRO A 282 16.63 -22.01 1.09
C PRO A 282 15.26 -21.35 1.30
N ILE A 283 14.33 -22.00 2.00
CA ILE A 283 13.01 -21.43 2.28
C ILE A 283 13.12 -20.23 3.24
N LEU A 284 13.96 -20.33 4.28
CA LEU A 284 14.20 -19.22 5.20
C LEU A 284 14.90 -18.04 4.52
N GLU A 285 15.85 -18.31 3.62
CA GLU A 285 16.51 -17.28 2.80
C GLU A 285 15.54 -16.60 1.84
N TRP A 286 14.65 -17.36 1.21
CA TRP A 286 13.58 -16.81 0.37
C TRP A 286 12.66 -15.88 1.18
N ALA A 287 12.25 -16.31 2.38
CA ALA A 287 11.32 -15.57 3.22
C ALA A 287 11.92 -14.28 3.82
N THR A 288 13.25 -14.24 4.01
CA THR A 288 13.98 -13.11 4.60
C THR A 288 14.73 -12.27 3.56
N SER A 289 14.54 -12.56 2.27
CA SER A 289 15.20 -11.85 1.18
C SER A 289 14.81 -10.37 1.14
N LYS A 290 15.82 -9.50 0.98
CA LYS A 290 15.63 -8.06 0.72
C LYS A 290 15.32 -7.74 -0.74
N SER A 291 15.49 -8.71 -1.65
CA SER A 291 15.08 -8.57 -3.05
C SER A 291 13.56 -8.57 -3.17
N SER A 292 13.02 -7.74 -4.06
CA SER A 292 11.57 -7.63 -4.28
C SER A 292 10.94 -8.83 -4.99
N ALA A 293 11.76 -9.72 -5.58
CA ALA A 293 11.31 -10.92 -6.28
C ALA A 293 12.33 -12.06 -6.10
N PRO A 294 12.44 -12.65 -4.89
CA PRO A 294 13.33 -13.77 -4.66
C PRO A 294 12.84 -15.00 -5.42
N ALA A 295 13.74 -15.67 -6.12
CA ALA A 295 13.45 -16.92 -6.83
C ALA A 295 13.11 -18.02 -5.82
N TRP A 296 12.02 -18.75 -6.07
CA TRP A 296 11.62 -19.86 -5.20
C TRP A 296 12.63 -21.01 -5.29
N PRO A 297 13.04 -21.63 -4.16
CA PRO A 297 13.96 -22.77 -4.18
C PRO A 297 13.39 -23.94 -4.99
N GLY A 298 14.13 -24.40 -6.00
CA GLY A 298 13.75 -25.56 -6.81
C GLY A 298 12.69 -25.29 -7.89
N ALA A 299 12.36 -24.02 -8.18
CA ALA A 299 11.60 -23.70 -9.38
C ALA A 299 12.51 -23.80 -10.61
N GLU A 300 12.40 -24.91 -11.37
CA GLU A 300 12.72 -24.85 -12.80
C GLU A 300 11.81 -23.80 -13.43
N THR A 301 12.39 -22.92 -14.23
CA THR A 301 11.75 -21.75 -14.85
C THR A 301 10.51 -22.17 -15.65
N SER A 302 9.35 -22.22 -15.00
CA SER A 302 8.06 -22.28 -15.65
C SER A 302 7.54 -20.85 -15.68
N GLU A 303 7.83 -20.16 -16.80
CA GLU A 303 7.09 -18.94 -17.16
C GLU A 303 5.59 -19.22 -17.09
N ALA A 304 4.93 -18.68 -16.08
CA ALA A 304 3.50 -18.44 -16.11
C ALA A 304 3.28 -16.96 -16.43
N PRO A 305 2.24 -16.61 -17.21
CA PRO A 305 2.12 -15.29 -17.79
C PRO A 305 1.97 -14.24 -16.70
N SER A 306 2.76 -13.17 -16.81
CA SER A 306 2.53 -11.96 -16.04
C SER A 306 1.09 -11.52 -16.25
N ALA A 307 0.28 -11.57 -15.19
CA ALA A 307 -1.01 -10.90 -15.15
C ALA A 307 -0.74 -9.39 -15.11
N SER A 308 -0.51 -8.80 -16.28
CA SER A 308 -0.53 -7.36 -16.50
C SER A 308 -1.96 -6.87 -16.23
N VAL A 309 -2.13 -6.14 -15.13
CA VAL A 309 -3.35 -5.37 -14.87
C VAL A 309 -3.45 -4.27 -15.94
N PRO A 310 -4.54 -4.16 -16.70
CA PRO A 310 -4.73 -3.06 -17.62
C PRO A 310 -4.96 -1.77 -16.83
N VAL A 311 -4.15 -0.75 -17.09
CA VAL A 311 -4.43 0.62 -16.68
C VAL A 311 -5.36 1.21 -17.74
N GLU A 312 -6.66 1.27 -17.47
CA GLU A 312 -7.55 2.18 -18.22
C GLU A 312 -7.33 3.60 -17.69
N VAL A 313 -6.80 4.45 -18.58
CA VAL A 313 -6.71 5.89 -18.39
C VAL A 313 -8.00 6.49 -18.96
N GLY A 314 -8.97 6.76 -18.09
CA GLY A 314 -10.12 7.60 -18.42
C GLY A 314 -9.69 9.07 -18.40
N ALA A 315 -9.61 9.67 -19.58
CA ALA A 315 -9.50 11.11 -19.75
C ALA A 315 -10.82 11.79 -19.36
N ASP A 316 -10.74 12.89 -18.62
CA ASP A 316 -11.86 13.81 -18.49
C ASP A 316 -11.37 15.25 -18.71
N GLU A 317 -11.93 15.89 -19.73
CA GLU A 317 -11.74 17.31 -20.06
C GLU A 317 -12.84 18.14 -19.37
N PRO A 318 -12.59 19.41 -19.01
CA PRO A 318 -13.39 20.16 -18.05
C PRO A 318 -14.39 21.12 -18.71
N ALA A 319 -15.47 21.44 -18.01
CA ALA A 319 -16.29 22.64 -18.24
C ALA A 319 -17.09 23.03 -16.97
N PRO A 320 -17.62 24.26 -16.83
CA PRO A 320 -17.02 25.30 -15.99
C PRO A 320 -17.93 25.77 -14.83
N ALA A 321 -17.35 26.66 -14.03
CA ALA A 321 -17.96 27.31 -12.87
C ALA A 321 -19.08 28.29 -13.21
N ASP A 322 -20.06 28.40 -12.32
CA ASP A 322 -20.71 29.67 -12.01
C ASP A 322 -21.12 29.77 -10.53
N VAL A 323 -21.06 30.99 -10.00
CA VAL A 323 -21.07 31.36 -8.57
C VAL A 323 -22.45 31.88 -8.14
N SER A 324 -22.90 31.56 -6.93
CA SER A 324 -23.36 32.51 -5.89
C SER A 324 -24.44 31.95 -4.94
N GLY A 325 -24.25 32.17 -3.62
CA GLY A 325 -25.31 32.12 -2.60
C GLY A 325 -25.00 31.25 -1.37
N SER A 326 -24.76 31.89 -0.22
CA SER A 326 -24.63 31.29 1.13
C SER A 326 -25.85 31.71 1.98
N PRO A 327 -26.09 31.20 3.21
CA PRO A 327 -25.95 29.85 3.77
C PRO A 327 -27.29 29.33 4.37
N ASP A 328 -27.48 28.02 4.51
CA ASP A 328 -28.15 27.46 5.69
C ASP A 328 -27.90 25.95 5.87
N SER A 329 -27.69 25.56 7.12
CA SER A 329 -27.45 24.19 7.59
C SER A 329 -28.58 23.24 7.18
N VAL A 330 -28.26 22.00 6.77
CA VAL A 330 -28.93 20.74 7.19
C VAL A 330 -28.18 19.52 6.61
N LEU A 331 -27.73 18.64 7.52
CA LEU A 331 -27.51 17.18 7.42
C LEU A 331 -26.83 16.60 6.16
N THR A 332 -25.54 16.30 6.27
CA THR A 332 -24.83 15.40 5.35
C THR A 332 -25.37 13.95 5.45
N PRO A 333 -25.59 13.25 4.31
CA PRO A 333 -25.99 11.85 4.31
C PRO A 333 -24.85 10.95 4.82
N ILE A 334 -25.22 9.89 5.55
CA ILE A 334 -24.31 8.83 5.96
C ILE A 334 -23.88 8.08 4.67
N PRO A 335 -22.57 7.96 4.36
CA PRO A 335 -22.13 7.26 3.15
C PRO A 335 -22.50 5.78 3.22
N SER A 336 -22.88 5.23 2.07
CA SER A 336 -23.32 3.84 1.91
C SER A 336 -22.23 2.87 2.37
N VAL A 337 -22.64 1.69 2.83
CA VAL A 337 -21.72 0.63 3.29
C VAL A 337 -20.71 0.25 2.20
N GLU A 338 -21.10 0.35 0.93
CA GLU A 338 -20.23 0.10 -0.22
C GLU A 338 -19.11 1.14 -0.34
N GLU A 339 -19.41 2.44 -0.22
CA GLU A 339 -18.39 3.51 -0.24
C GLU A 339 -17.41 3.38 0.93
N ARG A 340 -17.89 2.91 2.08
CA ARG A 340 -17.03 2.62 3.24
C ARG A 340 -16.14 1.40 3.00
N MET A 341 -16.65 0.36 2.35
CA MET A 341 -15.88 -0.84 2.02
C MET A 341 -14.85 -0.59 0.92
N GLU A 342 -15.18 0.22 -0.09
CA GLU A 342 -14.23 0.65 -1.13
C GLU A 342 -13.11 1.52 -0.55
N SER A 343 -13.42 2.42 0.39
CA SER A 343 -12.41 3.21 1.12
C SER A 343 -11.46 2.32 1.95
N ILE A 344 -11.98 1.24 2.55
CA ILE A 344 -11.17 0.27 3.30
C ILE A 344 -10.28 -0.54 2.34
N ALA A 345 -10.79 -0.97 1.19
CA ALA A 345 -10.04 -1.73 0.21
C ALA A 345 -8.93 -0.89 -0.48
N ALA A 346 -9.22 0.39 -0.75
CA ALA A 346 -8.27 1.35 -1.31
C ALA A 346 -7.11 1.67 -0.35
N ALA A 347 -7.35 1.68 0.97
CA ALA A 347 -6.30 1.88 1.98
C ALA A 347 -5.27 0.73 2.03
N PHE A 348 -5.61 -0.45 1.51
CA PHE A 348 -4.73 -1.63 1.47
C PHE A 348 -4.31 -2.05 0.05
N GLY A 349 -4.63 -1.25 -0.98
CA GLY A 349 -4.15 -1.46 -2.35
C GLY A 349 -4.77 -2.66 -3.08
N ALA A 350 -5.99 -3.07 -2.74
CA ALA A 350 -6.72 -4.13 -3.45
C ALA A 350 -8.07 -3.62 -3.97
N THR A 351 -8.23 -3.49 -5.29
CA THR A 351 -9.55 -3.42 -5.91
C THR A 351 -10.14 -4.84 -5.95
N ALA A 352 -11.04 -5.16 -5.02
CA ALA A 352 -11.73 -6.45 -5.02
C ALA A 352 -12.99 -6.36 -5.89
N THR A 353 -12.94 -6.93 -7.10
CA THR A 353 -14.15 -7.26 -7.86
C THR A 353 -14.84 -8.43 -7.16
N ILE A 354 -15.96 -8.17 -6.48
CA ILE A 354 -16.78 -9.23 -5.87
C ILE A 354 -17.64 -9.83 -6.98
N GLU A 355 -17.15 -10.91 -7.61
CA GLU A 355 -18.02 -11.78 -8.42
C GLU A 355 -18.61 -12.85 -7.50
N ALA A 356 -19.91 -12.73 -7.22
CA ALA A 356 -20.63 -13.68 -6.36
C ALA A 356 -20.74 -15.06 -7.05
N PRO A 357 -20.36 -16.17 -6.38
CA PRO A 357 -20.52 -17.49 -6.95
C PRO A 357 -22.00 -17.88 -7.02
N LYS A 358 -22.47 -18.29 -8.21
CA LYS A 358 -23.77 -18.94 -8.40
C LYS A 358 -23.74 -20.33 -7.76
N SER A 359 -24.18 -20.45 -6.51
CA SER A 359 -24.47 -21.75 -5.90
C SER A 359 -25.95 -22.09 -6.06
N LYS A 360 -26.25 -23.04 -6.96
CA LYS A 360 -27.49 -23.83 -6.90
C LYS A 360 -27.42 -24.74 -5.68
N LEU A 361 -28.31 -24.54 -4.71
CA LEU A 361 -28.79 -25.58 -3.80
C LEU A 361 -30.06 -25.07 -3.10
N THR A 362 -31.19 -25.62 -3.51
CA THR A 362 -32.54 -25.40 -2.97
C THR A 362 -32.74 -26.22 -1.71
N LEU A 363 -33.14 -25.59 -0.59
CA LEU A 363 -34.18 -26.10 0.33
C LEU A 363 -34.54 -25.05 1.41
N GLY A 364 -35.78 -24.54 1.34
CA GLY A 364 -36.66 -24.24 2.48
C GLY A 364 -36.36 -23.07 3.42
N ASP A 365 -37.27 -22.09 3.40
CA ASP A 365 -37.46 -20.97 4.35
C ASP A 365 -36.52 -19.77 4.21
N ASP A 366 -36.84 -18.94 3.21
CA ASP A 366 -36.23 -17.64 2.94
C ASP A 366 -36.40 -16.66 4.12
N VAL A 367 -35.27 -16.26 4.72
CA VAL A 367 -35.19 -15.02 5.51
C VAL A 367 -35.26 -13.86 4.50
N PRO A 368 -36.26 -12.96 4.60
CA PRO A 368 -36.41 -11.90 3.63
C PRO A 368 -35.24 -10.91 3.70
N SER A 369 -34.82 -10.43 2.54
CA SER A 369 -33.86 -9.34 2.41
C SER A 369 -34.41 -8.08 3.12
N VAL A 370 -33.51 -7.25 3.68
CA VAL A 370 -33.86 -5.99 4.35
C VAL A 370 -34.72 -5.09 3.46
N ALA A 371 -34.53 -5.16 2.14
CA ALA A 371 -35.34 -4.42 1.16
C ALA A 371 -36.79 -4.95 1.06
N GLU A 372 -37.01 -6.26 1.21
CA GLU A 372 -38.34 -6.88 1.17
C GLU A 372 -39.11 -6.69 2.47
N ALA A 373 -38.41 -6.63 3.61
CA ALA A 373 -39.02 -6.34 4.91
C ALA A 373 -39.56 -4.90 5.01
N LEU A 374 -38.99 -3.96 4.27
CA LEU A 374 -39.36 -2.53 4.29
C LEU A 374 -40.47 -2.17 3.29
N ALA A 375 -40.80 -3.06 2.35
CA ALA A 375 -41.75 -2.78 1.26
C ALA A 375 -43.22 -3.16 1.57
N LYS A 376 -43.50 -3.85 2.68
CA LYS A 376 -44.88 -4.23 3.05
C LYS A 376 -45.48 -3.25 4.08
N PRO A 377 -46.66 -2.65 3.81
CA PRO A 377 -47.34 -1.81 4.79
C PRO A 377 -48.15 -2.70 5.75
N GLU A 378 -47.50 -3.31 6.73
CA GLU A 378 -48.23 -3.88 7.87
C GLU A 378 -48.52 -2.77 8.89
N LYS A 379 -49.79 -2.68 9.32
CA LYS A 379 -50.26 -1.73 10.32
C LYS A 379 -49.39 -1.83 11.58
N ARG A 380 -48.62 -0.78 11.87
CA ARG A 380 -47.83 -0.68 13.10
C ARG A 380 -48.76 -0.81 14.31
N PRO A 381 -48.54 -1.77 15.22
CA PRO A 381 -49.30 -1.85 16.46
C PRO A 381 -49.01 -0.62 17.32
N THR A 382 -50.03 -0.15 18.04
CA THR A 382 -49.88 1.02 18.91
C THR A 382 -49.10 0.68 20.18
N ARG A 383 -48.45 1.68 20.76
CA ARG A 383 -47.63 1.57 21.98
C ARG A 383 -48.34 0.85 23.15
N ALA A 384 -49.66 0.95 23.23
CA ALA A 384 -50.46 0.24 24.23
C ALA A 384 -50.46 -1.29 24.05
N GLU A 385 -50.43 -1.78 22.81
CA GLU A 385 -50.45 -3.21 22.47
C GLU A 385 -49.08 -3.87 22.74
N LEU A 386 -47.99 -3.14 22.52
CA LEU A 386 -46.63 -3.56 22.86
C LEU A 386 -46.41 -3.67 24.38
N VAL A 387 -46.95 -2.73 25.16
CA VAL A 387 -46.82 -2.74 26.64
C VAL A 387 -47.68 -3.85 27.27
N GLY A 388 -48.82 -4.21 26.66
CA GLY A 388 -49.64 -5.34 27.11
C GLY A 388 -48.95 -6.70 26.94
N ARG A 389 -48.21 -6.90 25.85
CA ARG A 389 -47.46 -8.15 25.57
C ARG A 389 -46.32 -8.39 26.56
N ILE A 390 -45.59 -7.33 26.92
CA ILE A 390 -44.44 -7.41 27.83
C ILE A 390 -44.86 -7.73 29.28
N LYS A 391 -46.05 -7.29 29.72
CA LYS A 391 -46.56 -7.60 31.06
C LYS A 391 -47.02 -9.06 31.20
N SER A 392 -47.58 -9.64 30.15
CA SER A 392 -48.12 -11.01 30.17
C SER A 392 -47.05 -12.11 30.21
N GLU A 393 -45.81 -11.82 29.79
CA GLU A 393 -44.70 -12.79 29.81
C GLU A 393 -43.88 -12.77 31.11
N SER A 394 -44.13 -11.83 32.03
CA SER A 394 -43.32 -11.66 33.26
C SER A 394 -43.85 -12.37 34.52
N GLY A 395 -44.87 -13.23 34.39
CA GLY A 395 -45.54 -13.82 35.55
C GLY A 395 -45.44 -15.34 35.65
N ILE A 396 -44.27 -15.92 36.01
CA ILE A 396 -44.17 -17.23 36.69
C ILE A 396 -43.01 -17.21 37.72
N VAL A 397 -43.40 -17.03 38.99
CA VAL A 397 -42.93 -17.66 40.24
C VAL A 397 -41.42 -17.64 40.61
N THR A 398 -41.04 -16.69 41.48
CA THR A 398 -39.99 -16.85 42.48
C THR A 398 -40.60 -17.34 43.81
N LYS A 399 -40.30 -18.57 44.25
CA LYS A 399 -40.49 -18.96 45.65
C LYS A 399 -39.25 -18.55 46.45
N SER A 400 -39.52 -17.83 47.53
CA SER A 400 -38.62 -17.13 48.44
C SER A 400 -37.67 -18.04 49.22
N ALA A 401 -36.43 -17.59 49.39
CA ALA A 401 -35.53 -18.00 50.47
C ALA A 401 -35.74 -17.09 51.69
N THR A 402 -35.74 -17.63 52.91
CA THR A 402 -35.35 -16.89 54.13
C THR A 402 -34.77 -17.87 55.17
N PRO A 403 -33.63 -17.56 55.83
CA PRO A 403 -32.88 -18.46 56.72
C PRO A 403 -33.06 -18.08 58.23
N PRO A 404 -32.13 -18.42 59.15
CA PRO A 404 -32.31 -19.43 60.20
C PRO A 404 -32.54 -18.85 61.62
N ASN A 405 -33.06 -19.65 62.55
CA ASN A 405 -32.63 -19.61 63.96
C ASN A 405 -33.04 -20.84 64.78
N ALA A 406 -32.20 -21.16 65.76
CA ALA A 406 -32.31 -22.28 66.70
C ALA A 406 -33.33 -22.04 67.83
N ALA A 407 -33.93 -23.13 68.35
CA ALA A 407 -34.13 -23.41 69.78
C ALA A 407 -34.92 -24.71 70.01
N VAL A 408 -34.46 -25.45 71.04
CA VAL A 408 -34.99 -26.66 71.70
C VAL A 408 -34.65 -28.00 71.05
#